data_AF-A0A9N9JEX7-F1
#
_entry.id   AF-A0A9N9JEX7-F1
#
_cell.length_a   1.000
_cell.length_b   1.000
_cell.length_c   1.000
_cell.angle_alpha   90.00
_cell.angle_beta   90.00
_cell.angle_gamma   90.00
#
_symmetry.space_group_name_H-M   'P 1'
#
loop_
_entity.id
_entity.type
_entity.pdbx_description
1 polymer ?
#
loop_
_entity_poly.entity_id
_entity_poly.type
_entity_poly.pdbx_seq_one_letter_code
_entity_poly.pdbx_strand_id
1 'polypeptide(L)'
;QKLQVAPSILVTPKDISIEIIKQLIQSPDQLPHKSDLTNFLNENPPVKIPLAPNLFYQISTTGPDGITEEERDTYFILSTEAECTFLFAKLLGQLIYPPSYGKTEDSYHYLWDCIIKNTLELFGMHIASLPTLEFDRNTNKRTSTGRNRPDMVVLVRNVCPFRGEEKSREEAGDPSSELVDKIKDWTYGDAPYIFAYYAIGAQVTFVALYKPENKKRKLNICSERIAEFDLGRLSDRIRIMNFLRNICRILPIIVNLCPTRDSPEFQTMIRPNGTIIELGYAIKKKFADEEQVTHLKEIYGMLRANDIRFSDKLEHSSTHSINLSPRGEQREPNDLKELLQALICILTCLKQGMHEIKPKPIMHRDVRWPNIIRHYDGYQRFILIDFDNATFSPADEPLEEFSESGHAPEMLIKKHNYKVDIWGVGNLIGSCNVTGIPPELLSFSTDLCKHNPNNRPTTSVALDRAKDMFREWFPNDDWLERIETA
;
A
#
# COMPACT_ATOMS: atom_id res chain seq x y z
N GLN A 1 -57.03 -6.68 -53.57
CA GLN A 1 -55.63 -6.62 -53.11
C GLN A 1 -55.60 -5.93 -51.75
N LYS A 2 -55.51 -6.70 -50.66
CA LYS A 2 -55.11 -6.18 -49.35
C LYS A 2 -53.69 -6.70 -49.14
N LEU A 3 -52.71 -5.80 -49.17
CA LEU A 3 -51.34 -6.14 -48.80
C LEU A 3 -51.32 -6.46 -47.32
N GLN A 4 -51.02 -7.73 -47.01
CA GLN A 4 -50.75 -8.20 -45.66
C GLN A 4 -49.28 -7.84 -45.39
N VAL A 5 -49.05 -6.73 -44.69
CA VAL A 5 -47.72 -6.41 -44.15
C VAL A 5 -47.51 -7.35 -42.97
N ALA A 6 -46.61 -8.32 -43.15
CA ALA A 6 -46.14 -9.16 -42.05
C ALA A 6 -45.45 -8.26 -41.01
N PRO A 7 -45.73 -8.40 -39.71
CA PRO A 7 -44.98 -7.69 -38.70
C PRO A 7 -43.54 -8.21 -38.71
N SER A 8 -42.59 -7.36 -39.07
CA SER A 8 -41.18 -7.63 -38.86
C SER A 8 -40.97 -7.83 -37.36
N ILE A 9 -40.70 -9.06 -36.95
CA ILE A 9 -40.23 -9.36 -35.61
C ILE A 9 -38.89 -8.64 -35.50
N LEU A 10 -38.88 -7.50 -34.81
CA LEU A 10 -37.65 -6.84 -34.37
C LEU A 10 -36.98 -7.82 -33.41
N VAL A 11 -36.08 -8.63 -33.93
CA VAL A 11 -35.18 -9.44 -33.11
C VAL A 11 -34.31 -8.45 -32.36
N THR A 12 -34.58 -8.27 -31.07
CA THR A 12 -33.70 -7.53 -30.17
C THR A 12 -32.34 -8.20 -30.18
N PRO A 13 -31.24 -7.50 -30.54
CA PRO A 13 -29.91 -8.08 -30.57
C PRO A 13 -29.55 -8.66 -29.19
N LYS A 14 -28.85 -9.79 -29.17
CA LYS A 14 -28.40 -10.39 -27.91
C LYS A 14 -27.27 -9.54 -27.33
N ASP A 15 -27.37 -9.14 -26.06
CA ASP A 15 -26.24 -8.52 -25.35
C ASP A 15 -25.16 -9.58 -25.09
N ILE A 16 -23.97 -9.38 -25.65
CA ILE A 16 -22.79 -10.25 -25.53
C ILE A 16 -21.60 -9.55 -24.88
N SER A 17 -21.87 -8.48 -24.11
CA SER A 17 -20.83 -7.66 -23.48
C SER A 17 -19.85 -8.48 -22.64
N ILE A 18 -20.33 -9.44 -21.85
CA ILE A 18 -19.47 -10.23 -20.95
C ILE A 18 -18.57 -11.17 -21.74
N GLU A 19 -19.09 -11.80 -22.79
CA GLU A 19 -18.32 -12.67 -23.69
C GLU A 19 -17.24 -11.89 -24.45
N ILE A 20 -17.54 -10.68 -24.89
CA ILE A 20 -16.58 -9.79 -25.54
C ILE A 20 -15.53 -9.31 -24.54
N ILE A 21 -15.92 -8.88 -23.33
CA ILE A 21 -14.97 -8.47 -22.30
C ILE A 21 -13.99 -9.59 -21.96
N LYS A 22 -14.45 -10.84 -21.81
CA LYS A 22 -13.56 -11.99 -21.55
C LYS A 22 -12.53 -12.21 -22.65
N GLN A 23 -12.91 -12.03 -23.91
CA GLN A 23 -11.96 -12.08 -25.03
C GLN A 23 -11.01 -10.87 -25.02
N LEU A 24 -11.52 -9.71 -24.65
CA LEU A 24 -10.74 -8.49 -24.46
C LEU A 24 -9.84 -8.52 -23.22
N ILE A 25 -9.83 -9.49 -22.32
CA ILE A 25 -8.93 -9.42 -21.13
C ILE A 25 -8.02 -10.63 -20.99
N GLN A 26 -7.83 -11.37 -22.07
CA GLN A 26 -6.91 -12.51 -22.08
C GLN A 26 -5.49 -12.07 -21.67
N SER A 27 -5.02 -12.62 -20.55
CA SER A 27 -3.66 -12.39 -20.06
C SER A 27 -2.63 -12.92 -21.06
N PRO A 28 -1.51 -12.21 -21.28
CA PRO A 28 -0.39 -12.78 -22.00
C PRO A 28 0.29 -13.88 -21.19
N ASP A 29 1.09 -14.71 -21.85
CA ASP A 29 1.85 -15.80 -21.21
C ASP A 29 2.98 -15.27 -20.31
N GLN A 30 3.54 -14.10 -20.65
CA GLN A 30 4.66 -13.49 -19.94
C GLN A 30 4.44 -11.99 -19.73
N LEU A 31 5.04 -11.47 -18.67
CA LEU A 31 5.09 -10.04 -18.41
C LEU A 31 6.02 -9.36 -19.44
N PRO A 32 5.57 -8.32 -20.16
CA PRO A 32 6.42 -7.60 -21.11
C PRO A 32 7.67 -7.02 -20.43
N HIS A 33 8.79 -7.01 -21.13
CA HIS A 33 9.95 -6.28 -20.65
C HIS A 33 9.68 -4.77 -20.71
N LYS A 34 10.34 -3.99 -19.85
CA LYS A 34 10.13 -2.55 -19.75
C LYS A 34 10.31 -1.81 -21.08
N SER A 35 11.28 -2.23 -21.90
CA SER A 35 11.53 -1.67 -23.24
C SER A 35 10.38 -1.87 -24.23
N ASP A 36 9.55 -2.89 -24.01
CA ASP A 36 8.47 -3.28 -24.92
C ASP A 36 7.11 -2.81 -24.41
N LEU A 37 7.05 -2.22 -23.21
CA LEU A 37 5.81 -1.76 -22.57
C LEU A 37 4.99 -0.83 -23.47
N THR A 38 5.63 0.16 -24.09
CA THR A 38 4.92 1.10 -24.97
C THR A 38 4.26 0.38 -26.14
N ASN A 39 4.93 -0.60 -26.73
CA ASN A 39 4.36 -1.36 -27.86
C ASN A 39 3.22 -2.26 -27.38
N PHE A 40 3.44 -3.04 -26.30
CA PHE A 40 2.43 -3.93 -25.74
C PHE A 40 1.15 -3.19 -25.34
N LEU A 41 1.28 -2.05 -24.66
CA LEU A 41 0.13 -1.31 -24.15
C LEU A 41 -0.67 -0.62 -25.26
N ASN A 42 -0.08 -0.41 -26.43
CA ASN A 42 -0.76 0.08 -27.63
C ASN A 42 -1.26 -1.03 -28.56
N GLU A 43 -1.12 -2.32 -28.21
CA GLU A 43 -1.67 -3.42 -29.00
C GLU A 43 -3.17 -3.27 -29.20
N ASN A 44 -3.61 -3.45 -30.45
CA ASN A 44 -5.03 -3.47 -30.80
C ASN A 44 -5.75 -4.63 -30.09
N PRO A 45 -7.05 -4.48 -29.79
CA PRO A 45 -7.81 -5.55 -29.17
C PRO A 45 -7.93 -6.76 -30.10
N PRO A 46 -7.97 -8.00 -29.56
CA PRO A 46 -8.06 -9.22 -30.37
C PRO A 46 -9.43 -9.38 -31.05
N VAL A 47 -10.45 -8.67 -30.54
CA VAL A 47 -11.81 -8.64 -31.07
C VAL A 47 -12.34 -7.22 -31.05
N LYS A 48 -13.23 -6.90 -32.00
CA LYS A 48 -13.94 -5.62 -32.03
C LYS A 48 -15.20 -5.70 -31.19
N ILE A 49 -15.62 -4.58 -30.62
CA ILE A 49 -16.85 -4.46 -29.83
C ILE A 49 -18.05 -4.26 -30.78
N PRO A 50 -18.99 -5.22 -30.86
CA PRO A 50 -20.18 -5.08 -31.68
C PRO A 50 -21.17 -4.08 -31.08
N LEU A 51 -21.60 -3.12 -31.90
CA LEU A 51 -22.57 -2.10 -31.53
C LEU A 51 -23.73 -2.07 -32.52
N ALA A 52 -24.94 -1.98 -31.99
CA ALA A 52 -26.14 -1.71 -32.79
C ALA A 52 -26.04 -0.35 -33.48
N PRO A 53 -26.73 -0.14 -34.63
CA PRO A 53 -26.63 1.10 -35.40
C PRO A 53 -26.82 2.39 -34.57
N ASN A 54 -27.80 2.40 -33.67
CA ASN A 54 -28.10 3.54 -32.80
C ASN A 54 -26.97 3.87 -31.80
N LEU A 55 -26.10 2.92 -31.46
CA LEU A 55 -24.94 3.11 -30.57
C LEU A 55 -23.67 3.38 -31.40
N PHE A 56 -23.47 2.64 -32.49
CA PHE A 56 -22.29 2.76 -33.35
C PHE A 56 -22.15 4.18 -33.93
N TYR A 57 -23.26 4.78 -34.37
CA TYR A 57 -23.25 6.14 -34.93
C TYR A 57 -23.19 7.26 -33.87
N GLN A 58 -23.21 6.95 -32.56
CA GLN A 58 -22.91 7.95 -31.52
C GLN A 58 -21.42 8.30 -31.47
N ILE A 59 -20.56 7.41 -31.98
CA ILE A 59 -19.13 7.66 -32.10
C ILE A 59 -18.93 8.55 -33.33
N SER A 60 -18.85 9.87 -33.11
CA SER A 60 -18.71 10.82 -34.22
C SER A 60 -17.40 10.59 -34.97
N THR A 61 -17.51 10.38 -36.28
CA THR A 61 -16.36 10.34 -37.20
C THR A 61 -16.21 11.62 -38.02
N THR A 62 -17.02 12.63 -37.71
CA THR A 62 -17.07 13.91 -38.44
C THR A 62 -16.85 15.08 -37.48
N GLY A 63 -16.18 16.13 -37.96
CA GLY A 63 -15.91 17.34 -37.19
C GLY A 63 -14.61 17.31 -36.38
N PRO A 64 -14.25 18.45 -35.76
CA PRO A 64 -12.95 18.64 -35.09
C PRO A 64 -12.76 17.80 -33.81
N ASP A 65 -13.86 17.37 -33.18
CA ASP A 65 -13.84 16.58 -31.93
C ASP A 65 -14.14 15.08 -32.17
N GLY A 66 -14.33 14.67 -33.43
CA GLY A 66 -14.58 13.28 -33.83
C GLY A 66 -13.28 12.46 -33.99
N ILE A 67 -13.44 11.15 -34.23
CA ILE A 67 -12.33 10.23 -34.54
C ILE A 67 -12.32 9.85 -36.03
N THR A 68 -11.27 9.21 -36.53
CA THR A 68 -11.30 8.70 -37.91
C THR A 68 -12.16 7.44 -38.00
N GLU A 69 -12.67 7.11 -39.20
CA GLU A 69 -13.35 5.83 -39.42
C GLU A 69 -12.43 4.65 -39.17
N GLU A 70 -11.16 4.76 -39.56
CA GLU A 70 -10.13 3.74 -39.30
C GLU A 70 -9.91 3.52 -37.80
N GLU A 71 -9.86 4.60 -37.01
CA GLU A 71 -9.74 4.52 -35.55
C GLU A 71 -10.98 3.88 -34.93
N ARG A 72 -12.18 4.31 -35.33
CA ARG A 72 -13.44 3.70 -34.88
C ARG A 72 -13.45 2.20 -35.19
N ASP A 73 -13.13 1.85 -36.43
CA ASP A 73 -13.22 0.49 -36.94
C ASP A 73 -12.09 -0.40 -36.41
N THR A 74 -11.07 0.17 -35.78
CA THR A 74 -10.06 -0.58 -35.01
C THR A 74 -10.68 -1.22 -33.76
N TYR A 75 -11.60 -0.51 -33.09
CA TYR A 75 -12.16 -0.95 -31.80
C TYR A 75 -13.59 -1.49 -31.90
N PHE A 76 -14.38 -1.01 -32.87
CA PHE A 76 -15.82 -1.25 -32.94
C PHE A 76 -16.22 -1.89 -34.27
N ILE A 77 -17.32 -2.63 -34.26
CA ILE A 77 -17.95 -3.17 -35.47
C ILE A 77 -19.46 -2.95 -35.42
N LEU A 78 -20.03 -2.51 -36.55
CA LEU A 78 -21.48 -2.40 -36.69
C LEU A 78 -22.10 -3.81 -36.74
N SER A 79 -23.09 -4.07 -35.90
CA SER A 79 -23.75 -5.38 -35.82
C SER A 79 -25.26 -5.22 -35.60
N THR A 80 -26.06 -6.02 -36.30
CA THR A 80 -27.52 -6.10 -36.10
C THR A 80 -27.96 -7.38 -35.40
N GLU A 81 -27.03 -8.31 -35.14
CA GLU A 81 -27.32 -9.63 -34.58
C GLU A 81 -26.98 -9.71 -33.08
N ALA A 82 -25.87 -9.08 -32.69
CA ALA A 82 -25.39 -9.01 -31.32
C ALA A 82 -24.93 -7.59 -30.97
N GLU A 83 -25.03 -7.21 -29.71
CA GLU A 83 -24.65 -5.89 -29.23
C GLU A 83 -23.93 -5.96 -27.89
N CYS A 84 -23.14 -4.93 -27.57
CA CYS A 84 -22.50 -4.78 -26.27
C CYS A 84 -23.14 -3.65 -25.46
N THR A 85 -24.44 -3.76 -25.19
CA THR A 85 -25.22 -2.70 -24.52
C THR A 85 -24.76 -2.47 -23.08
N PHE A 86 -24.47 -3.53 -22.31
CA PHE A 86 -23.90 -3.39 -20.97
C PHE A 86 -22.54 -2.66 -20.98
N LEU A 87 -21.60 -3.05 -21.86
CA LEU A 87 -20.31 -2.37 -21.99
C LEU A 87 -20.48 -0.91 -22.42
N PHE A 88 -21.43 -0.64 -23.33
CA PHE A 88 -21.73 0.73 -23.74
C PHE A 88 -22.25 1.56 -22.57
N ALA A 89 -23.25 1.06 -21.85
CA ALA A 89 -23.89 1.78 -20.74
C ALA A 89 -22.93 2.00 -19.55
N LYS A 90 -22.01 1.04 -19.31
CA LYS A 90 -21.07 1.12 -18.18
C LYS A 90 -19.80 1.92 -18.47
N LEU A 91 -19.35 1.96 -19.73
CA LEU A 91 -18.09 2.59 -20.08
C LEU A 91 -18.16 3.47 -21.31
N LEU A 92 -18.54 2.92 -22.47
CA LEU A 92 -18.38 3.66 -23.75
C LEU A 92 -19.19 4.96 -23.78
N GLY A 93 -20.39 4.98 -23.20
CA GLY A 93 -21.20 6.19 -23.11
C GLY A 93 -20.49 7.32 -22.36
N GLN A 94 -19.73 7.00 -21.31
CA GLN A 94 -18.96 7.97 -20.54
C GLN A 94 -17.68 8.41 -21.27
N LEU A 95 -17.12 7.55 -22.12
CA LEU A 95 -16.00 7.93 -23.00
C LEU A 95 -16.47 8.82 -24.15
N ILE A 96 -17.66 8.59 -24.70
CA ILE A 96 -18.20 9.42 -25.79
C ILE A 96 -18.65 10.77 -25.23
N TYR A 97 -19.39 10.75 -24.11
CA TYR A 97 -19.96 11.91 -23.45
C TYR A 97 -19.40 12.04 -22.02
N PRO A 98 -18.15 12.49 -21.86
CA PRO A 98 -17.56 12.65 -20.54
C PRO A 98 -18.27 13.73 -19.74
N PRO A 99 -18.18 13.69 -18.41
CA PRO A 99 -18.74 14.76 -17.58
C PRO A 99 -18.06 16.10 -17.84
N SER A 100 -18.81 17.17 -17.61
CA SER A 100 -18.22 18.51 -17.54
C SER A 100 -17.28 18.62 -16.34
N TYR A 101 -16.21 19.38 -16.51
CA TYR A 101 -15.21 19.65 -15.50
C TYR A 101 -14.94 21.16 -15.42
N GLY A 102 -14.53 21.61 -14.25
CA GLY A 102 -14.22 23.01 -13.97
C GLY A 102 -12.73 23.29 -14.06
N LYS A 103 -12.24 24.13 -13.13
CA LYS A 103 -10.83 24.50 -13.03
C LYS A 103 -10.12 23.95 -11.80
N THR A 104 -10.87 23.49 -10.79
CA THR A 104 -10.33 22.96 -9.54
C THR A 104 -10.08 21.47 -9.64
N GLU A 105 -9.19 20.92 -8.81
CA GLU A 105 -8.89 19.49 -8.78
C GLU A 105 -10.15 18.66 -8.54
N ASP A 106 -10.97 19.03 -7.55
CA ASP A 106 -12.26 18.40 -7.23
C ASP A 106 -13.18 18.28 -8.45
N SER A 107 -13.15 19.29 -9.33
CA SER A 107 -14.01 19.31 -10.51
C SER A 107 -13.57 18.36 -11.61
N TYR A 108 -12.31 17.89 -11.57
CA TYR A 108 -11.76 16.89 -12.48
C TYR A 108 -11.91 15.45 -11.97
N HIS A 109 -12.18 15.23 -10.66
CA HIS A 109 -12.31 13.89 -10.08
C HIS A 109 -13.28 13.00 -10.87
N TYR A 110 -14.44 13.54 -11.24
CA TYR A 110 -15.43 12.77 -11.97
C TYR A 110 -14.97 12.42 -13.39
N LEU A 111 -14.21 13.28 -14.05
CA LEU A 111 -13.60 12.99 -15.35
C LEU A 111 -12.57 11.86 -15.24
N TRP A 112 -11.64 11.97 -14.28
CA TRP A 112 -10.62 10.94 -14.05
C TRP A 112 -11.25 9.59 -13.67
N ASP A 113 -12.29 9.59 -12.83
CA ASP A 113 -13.03 8.38 -12.47
C ASP A 113 -13.74 7.73 -13.66
N CYS A 114 -14.48 8.53 -14.44
CA CYS A 114 -15.23 8.03 -15.58
C CYS A 114 -14.34 7.34 -16.62
N ILE A 115 -13.11 7.82 -16.79
CA ILE A 115 -12.22 7.33 -17.85
C ILE A 115 -11.22 6.30 -17.31
N ILE A 116 -10.54 6.59 -16.19
CA ILE A 116 -9.45 5.74 -15.69
C ILE A 116 -10.00 4.65 -14.76
N LYS A 117 -10.63 5.06 -13.65
CA LYS A 117 -11.15 4.12 -12.64
C LYS A 117 -12.15 3.16 -13.25
N ASN A 118 -13.18 3.67 -13.93
CA ASN A 118 -14.27 2.83 -14.46
C ASN A 118 -13.78 1.86 -15.55
N THR A 119 -12.78 2.25 -16.35
CA THR A 119 -12.16 1.32 -17.32
C THR A 119 -11.43 0.19 -16.61
N LEU A 120 -10.57 0.52 -15.63
CA LEU A 120 -9.83 -0.48 -14.85
C LEU A 120 -10.76 -1.40 -14.08
N GLU A 121 -11.81 -0.83 -13.48
CA GLU A 121 -12.83 -1.55 -12.71
C GLU A 121 -13.61 -2.52 -13.60
N LEU A 122 -14.12 -2.06 -14.75
CA LEU A 122 -14.91 -2.88 -15.65
C LEU A 122 -14.09 -4.03 -16.24
N PHE A 123 -12.88 -3.77 -16.76
CA PHE A 123 -12.06 -4.86 -17.31
C PHE A 123 -11.49 -5.76 -16.22
N GLY A 124 -11.02 -5.17 -15.12
CA GLY A 124 -10.38 -5.90 -14.03
C GLY A 124 -11.33 -6.83 -13.27
N MET A 125 -12.59 -6.45 -13.02
CA MET A 125 -13.56 -7.30 -12.32
C MET A 125 -13.91 -8.59 -13.06
N HIS A 126 -13.65 -8.64 -14.37
CA HIS A 126 -13.89 -9.81 -15.20
C HIS A 126 -12.65 -10.72 -15.34
N ILE A 127 -11.52 -10.36 -14.72
CA ILE A 127 -10.31 -11.19 -14.64
C ILE A 127 -10.40 -12.06 -13.39
N ALA A 128 -10.57 -13.38 -13.58
CA ALA A 128 -10.73 -14.33 -12.48
C ALA A 128 -9.57 -14.33 -11.47
N SER A 129 -8.35 -13.97 -11.89
CA SER A 129 -7.16 -13.90 -11.05
C SER A 129 -7.03 -12.60 -10.24
N LEU A 130 -7.96 -11.63 -10.40
CA LEU A 130 -8.05 -10.38 -9.63
C LEU A 130 -9.29 -10.32 -8.71
N PRO A 131 -9.50 -11.28 -7.79
CA PRO A 131 -10.74 -11.36 -6.99
C PRO A 131 -10.92 -10.23 -5.95
N THR A 132 -9.89 -9.43 -5.70
CA THR A 132 -9.83 -8.37 -4.66
C THR A 132 -9.50 -7.00 -5.23
N LEU A 133 -9.92 -6.72 -6.47
CA LEU A 133 -9.70 -5.42 -7.09
C LEU A 133 -10.52 -4.34 -6.37
N GLU A 134 -9.82 -3.52 -5.60
CA GLU A 134 -10.40 -2.44 -4.80
C GLU A 134 -9.84 -1.08 -5.25
N PHE A 135 -10.68 -0.04 -5.15
CA PHE A 135 -10.31 1.33 -5.49
C PHE A 135 -10.52 2.22 -4.26
N ASP A 136 -9.55 3.08 -3.98
CA ASP A 136 -9.70 4.11 -2.95
C ASP A 136 -9.17 5.45 -3.47
N ARG A 137 -9.80 6.53 -3.02
CA ARG A 137 -9.43 7.90 -3.35
C ARG A 137 -8.98 8.66 -2.11
N ASN A 138 -7.98 9.50 -2.27
CA ASN A 138 -7.58 10.40 -1.20
C ASN A 138 -8.55 11.57 -1.04
N THR A 139 -9.37 11.55 0.01
CA THR A 139 -10.34 12.63 0.32
C THR A 139 -9.82 13.72 1.26
N ASN A 140 -8.57 13.62 1.75
CA ASN A 140 -8.04 14.49 2.80
C ASN A 140 -7.51 15.84 2.25
N LYS A 141 -8.41 16.78 1.91
CA LYS A 141 -8.07 18.10 1.33
C LYS A 141 -7.67 19.22 2.31
N ARG A 142 -7.71 18.99 3.64
CA ARG A 142 -7.63 20.09 4.64
C ARG A 142 -6.58 19.96 5.73
N THR A 143 -5.69 19.00 5.65
CA THR A 143 -4.62 18.88 6.65
C THR A 143 -3.28 18.95 5.94
N SER A 144 -2.29 19.58 6.57
CA SER A 144 -0.87 19.63 6.18
C SER A 144 -0.21 18.26 5.90
N THR A 145 -1.01 17.18 5.92
CA THR A 145 -0.69 15.77 5.73
C THR A 145 -1.23 15.21 4.40
N GLY A 146 -1.71 16.03 3.46
CA GLY A 146 -2.30 15.59 2.18
C GLY A 146 -1.40 14.67 1.32
N ARG A 147 -0.13 14.52 1.69
CA ARG A 147 0.89 13.73 0.97
C ARG A 147 1.02 12.27 1.39
N ASN A 148 0.19 11.78 2.32
CA ASN A 148 0.41 10.46 2.91
C ASN A 148 -0.03 9.28 2.02
N ARG A 149 -0.81 9.50 0.96
CA ARG A 149 -1.22 8.45 0.00
C ARG A 149 -1.44 9.06 -1.39
N PRO A 150 -1.38 8.27 -2.48
CA PRO A 150 -1.79 8.71 -3.81
C PRO A 150 -3.26 9.12 -3.86
N ASP A 151 -3.62 9.97 -4.82
CA ASP A 151 -4.99 10.46 -5.01
C ASP A 151 -5.94 9.37 -5.48
N MET A 152 -5.43 8.43 -6.28
CA MET A 152 -6.11 7.21 -6.70
C MET A 152 -5.21 6.01 -6.43
N VAL A 153 -5.75 4.97 -5.81
CA VAL A 153 -5.05 3.69 -5.66
C VAL A 153 -5.93 2.54 -6.14
N VAL A 154 -5.29 1.59 -6.80
CA VAL A 154 -5.88 0.30 -7.15
C VAL A 154 -5.19 -0.74 -6.31
N LEU A 155 -5.94 -1.42 -5.46
CA LEU A 155 -5.45 -2.47 -4.57
C LEU A 155 -5.86 -3.84 -5.13
N VAL A 156 -4.92 -4.77 -5.13
CA VAL A 156 -5.14 -6.18 -5.48
C VAL A 156 -4.36 -7.02 -4.50
N ARG A 157 -5.03 -7.90 -3.74
CA ARG A 157 -4.42 -8.72 -2.67
C ARG A 157 -3.50 -7.90 -1.78
N ASN A 158 -4.00 -6.76 -1.28
CA ASN A 158 -3.29 -5.83 -0.40
C ASN A 158 -2.08 -5.09 -1.01
N VAL A 159 -1.78 -5.27 -2.31
CA VAL A 159 -0.70 -4.58 -3.04
C VAL A 159 -1.30 -3.45 -3.89
N CYS A 160 -0.60 -2.33 -4.07
CA CYS A 160 -0.99 -1.26 -4.98
C CYS A 160 -0.17 -1.30 -6.30
N PRO A 161 -0.54 -2.14 -7.29
CA PRO A 161 0.17 -2.23 -8.58
C PRO A 161 -0.11 -1.06 -9.53
N PHE A 162 -1.13 -0.23 -9.23
CA PHE A 162 -1.49 0.94 -10.04
C PHE A 162 -1.92 2.11 -9.13
N ARG A 163 -1.38 3.31 -9.37
CA ARG A 163 -1.67 4.53 -8.59
C ARG A 163 -1.72 5.81 -9.43
N GLY A 164 -2.37 6.85 -8.91
CA GLY A 164 -2.53 8.15 -9.55
C GLY A 164 -2.19 9.32 -8.63
N GLU A 165 -1.57 10.35 -9.19
CA GLU A 165 -1.39 11.68 -8.56
C GLU A 165 -2.04 12.73 -9.47
N GLU A 166 -2.94 13.53 -8.92
CA GLU A 166 -3.90 14.32 -9.69
C GLU A 166 -3.88 15.77 -9.22
N LYS A 167 -3.71 16.71 -10.16
CA LYS A 167 -3.71 18.13 -9.84
C LYS A 167 -4.53 18.94 -10.82
N SER A 168 -5.03 20.07 -10.36
CA SER A 168 -5.54 21.10 -11.26
C SER A 168 -4.42 21.84 -11.99
N ARG A 169 -4.78 22.64 -13.00
CA ARG A 169 -3.81 23.49 -13.72
C ARG A 169 -3.28 24.65 -12.88
N GLU A 170 -4.00 25.01 -11.82
CA GLU A 170 -3.72 26.19 -10.99
C GLU A 170 -2.97 25.81 -9.70
N GLU A 171 -2.89 24.52 -9.38
CA GLU A 171 -2.16 24.01 -8.21
C GLU A 171 -0.64 23.95 -8.42
N ALA A 172 0.08 24.23 -7.34
CA ALA A 172 1.53 24.18 -7.33
C ALA A 172 2.08 22.76 -7.10
N GLY A 173 3.30 22.53 -7.59
CA GLY A 173 4.07 21.30 -7.41
C GLY A 173 3.98 20.36 -8.60
N ASP A 174 4.94 19.44 -8.69
CA ASP A 174 5.07 18.53 -9.81
C ASP A 174 4.53 17.14 -9.43
N PRO A 175 3.36 16.72 -9.94
CA PRO A 175 2.79 15.42 -9.60
C PRO A 175 3.66 14.25 -10.11
N SER A 176 4.53 14.49 -11.11
CA SER A 176 5.50 13.48 -11.57
C SER A 176 6.57 13.19 -10.52
N SER A 177 7.14 14.25 -9.93
CA SER A 177 8.10 14.12 -8.82
C SER A 177 7.46 13.49 -7.59
N GLU A 178 6.21 13.84 -7.27
CA GLU A 178 5.48 13.27 -6.13
C GLU A 178 5.31 11.75 -6.21
N LEU A 179 5.06 11.19 -7.40
CA LEU A 179 4.96 9.74 -7.60
C LEU A 179 6.25 8.99 -7.18
N VAL A 180 7.42 9.60 -7.43
CA VAL A 180 8.73 9.00 -7.16
C VAL A 180 9.13 9.24 -5.71
N ASP A 181 9.05 10.49 -5.26
CA ASP A 181 9.54 10.90 -3.93
C ASP A 181 8.77 10.25 -2.79
N LYS A 182 7.51 9.89 -3.01
CA LYS A 182 6.69 9.23 -1.99
C LYS A 182 7.07 7.76 -1.78
N ILE A 183 7.64 7.08 -2.77
CA ILE A 183 8.10 5.70 -2.63
C ILE A 183 9.55 5.71 -2.12
N LYS A 184 9.73 5.49 -0.82
CA LYS A 184 11.07 5.48 -0.21
C LYS A 184 11.87 4.23 -0.55
N ASP A 185 11.22 3.06 -0.55
CA ASP A 185 11.86 1.76 -0.78
C ASP A 185 11.03 0.90 -1.73
N TRP A 186 11.71 0.06 -2.52
CA TRP A 186 11.03 -0.89 -3.42
C TRP A 186 10.53 -2.10 -2.64
N THR A 187 9.23 -2.11 -2.35
CA THR A 187 8.56 -3.16 -1.55
C THR A 187 7.70 -4.11 -2.41
N TYR A 188 7.84 -4.06 -3.74
CA TYR A 188 7.11 -4.90 -4.70
C TYR A 188 7.85 -6.20 -5.06
N GLY A 189 8.85 -6.60 -4.26
CA GLY A 189 9.60 -7.84 -4.47
C GLY A 189 10.24 -7.90 -5.86
N ASP A 190 9.94 -8.98 -6.58
CA ASP A 190 10.52 -9.29 -7.88
C ASP A 190 9.76 -8.65 -9.05
N ALA A 191 8.70 -7.87 -8.77
CA ALA A 191 8.03 -7.10 -9.82
C ALA A 191 9.05 -6.14 -10.48
N PRO A 192 9.22 -6.19 -11.82
CA PRO A 192 10.18 -5.32 -12.51
C PRO A 192 9.71 -3.87 -12.57
N TYR A 193 8.39 -3.65 -12.51
CA TYR A 193 7.76 -2.35 -12.48
C TYR A 193 6.33 -2.45 -11.91
N ILE A 194 5.80 -1.31 -11.49
CA ILE A 194 4.38 -1.08 -11.26
C ILE A 194 3.91 0.09 -12.14
N PHE A 195 2.61 0.23 -12.32
CA PHE A 195 2.05 1.32 -13.11
C PHE A 195 1.68 2.52 -12.25
N ALA A 196 1.80 3.70 -12.83
CA ALA A 196 1.22 4.91 -12.28
C ALA A 196 0.77 5.86 -13.38
N TYR A 197 -0.01 6.86 -13.01
CA TYR A 197 -0.23 8.03 -13.84
C TYR A 197 -0.14 9.30 -13.00
N TYR A 198 0.16 10.41 -13.67
CA TYR A 198 -0.09 11.72 -13.12
C TYR A 198 -0.98 12.54 -14.05
N ALA A 199 -1.83 13.39 -13.48
CA ALA A 199 -2.76 14.22 -14.23
C ALA A 199 -2.62 15.71 -13.88
N ILE A 200 -2.71 16.57 -14.89
CA ILE A 200 -2.79 18.03 -14.75
C ILE A 200 -4.02 18.52 -15.53
N GLY A 201 -5.13 18.67 -14.81
CA GLY A 201 -6.45 18.83 -15.41
C GLY A 201 -6.79 17.65 -16.34
N ALA A 202 -7.12 17.94 -17.60
CA ALA A 202 -7.45 16.91 -18.59
C ALA A 202 -6.22 16.19 -19.19
N GLN A 203 -5.00 16.67 -18.96
CA GLN A 203 -3.79 16.03 -19.50
C GLN A 203 -3.33 14.92 -18.55
N VAL A 204 -3.15 13.70 -19.06
CA VAL A 204 -2.76 12.53 -18.29
C VAL A 204 -1.50 11.91 -18.87
N THR A 205 -0.51 11.66 -18.03
CA THR A 205 0.70 10.91 -18.40
C THR A 205 0.77 9.61 -17.62
N PHE A 206 0.89 8.50 -18.34
CA PHE A 206 1.12 7.17 -17.77
C PHE A 206 2.62 6.88 -17.69
N VAL A 207 3.03 6.27 -16.58
CA VAL A 207 4.43 5.95 -16.28
C VAL A 207 4.58 4.54 -15.71
N ALA A 208 5.76 3.95 -15.89
CA ALA A 208 6.21 2.78 -15.14
C ALA A 208 7.14 3.23 -14.01
N LEU A 209 6.86 2.80 -12.78
CA LEU A 209 7.76 2.99 -11.64
C LEU A 209 8.57 1.72 -11.43
N TYR A 210 9.88 1.84 -11.21
CA TYR A 210 10.78 0.70 -11.08
C TYR A 210 11.99 1.00 -10.19
N LYS A 211 12.58 -0.06 -9.64
CA LYS A 211 13.85 0.02 -8.92
C LYS A 211 15.02 0.11 -9.92
N PRO A 212 15.94 1.08 -9.81
CA PRO A 212 17.08 1.16 -10.72
C PRO A 212 18.05 -0.01 -10.52
N GLU A 213 18.50 -0.60 -11.62
CA GLU A 213 19.52 -1.67 -11.61
C GLU A 213 20.90 -1.17 -11.17
N ASN A 214 21.17 0.13 -11.39
CA ASN A 214 22.50 0.71 -11.23
C ASN A 214 22.59 1.56 -9.95
N LYS A 215 23.25 1.01 -8.91
CA LYS A 215 23.44 1.65 -7.57
C LYS A 215 24.20 2.98 -7.58
N LYS A 216 24.71 3.43 -8.74
CA LYS A 216 25.40 4.74 -8.86
C LYS A 216 24.45 5.93 -8.76
N ARG A 217 23.15 5.74 -9.05
CA ARG A 217 22.13 6.77 -8.80
C ARG A 217 21.69 6.68 -7.34
N LYS A 218 21.68 7.82 -6.63
CA LYS A 218 21.14 7.95 -5.25
C LYS A 218 19.61 7.77 -5.17
N LEU A 219 18.93 7.45 -6.27
CA LEU A 219 17.48 7.32 -6.33
C LEU A 219 17.09 5.89 -6.00
N ASN A 220 16.17 5.71 -5.06
CA ASN A 220 15.64 4.39 -4.71
C ASN A 220 14.61 3.92 -5.75
N ILE A 221 14.00 4.85 -6.49
CA ILE A 221 12.91 4.64 -7.45
C ILE A 221 13.13 5.50 -8.69
N CYS A 222 12.81 4.95 -9.85
CA CYS A 222 12.80 5.66 -11.12
C CYS A 222 11.39 5.61 -11.74
N SER A 223 11.07 6.62 -12.55
CA SER A 223 9.86 6.70 -13.35
C SER A 223 10.23 6.78 -14.83
N GLU A 224 9.53 6.02 -15.66
CA GLU A 224 9.67 6.04 -17.12
C GLU A 224 8.32 6.35 -17.76
N ARG A 225 8.29 7.41 -18.58
CA ARG A 225 7.08 7.82 -19.31
C ARG A 225 6.74 6.80 -20.39
N ILE A 226 5.49 6.33 -20.38
CA ILE A 226 4.99 5.35 -21.34
C ILE A 226 4.13 6.03 -22.42
N ALA A 227 3.15 6.84 -21.98
CA ALA A 227 2.16 7.46 -22.86
C ALA A 227 1.58 8.75 -22.26
N GLU A 228 1.05 9.62 -23.12
CA GLU A 228 0.40 10.88 -22.75
C GLU A 228 -0.87 11.06 -23.57
N PHE A 229 -1.93 11.55 -22.92
CA PHE A 229 -3.27 11.63 -23.49
C PHE A 229 -4.02 12.88 -22.97
N ASP A 230 -4.89 13.44 -23.81
CA ASP A 230 -5.80 14.52 -23.43
C ASP A 230 -7.23 13.98 -23.26
N LEU A 231 -7.72 13.92 -22.02
CA LEU A 231 -9.08 13.47 -21.70
C LEU A 231 -10.17 14.37 -22.33
N GLY A 232 -9.83 15.57 -22.79
CA GLY A 232 -10.74 16.41 -23.58
C GLY A 232 -11.07 15.84 -24.96
N ARG A 233 -10.20 14.98 -25.53
CA ARG A 233 -10.33 14.46 -26.91
C ARG A 233 -10.95 13.06 -26.94
N LEU A 234 -11.92 12.85 -27.81
CA LEU A 234 -12.58 11.54 -27.96
C LEU A 234 -11.59 10.44 -28.36
N SER A 235 -10.71 10.72 -29.32
CA SER A 235 -9.65 9.80 -29.77
C SER A 235 -8.81 9.29 -28.58
N ASP A 236 -8.28 10.22 -27.78
CA ASP A 236 -7.44 9.86 -26.64
C ASP A 236 -8.20 9.08 -25.56
N ARG A 237 -9.49 9.39 -25.31
CA ARG A 237 -10.32 8.62 -24.37
C ARG A 237 -10.53 7.17 -24.84
N ILE A 238 -10.73 6.94 -26.13
CA ILE A 238 -10.87 5.58 -26.70
C ILE A 238 -9.53 4.84 -26.67
N ARG A 239 -8.42 5.53 -26.97
CA ARG A 239 -7.07 4.95 -26.89
C ARG A 239 -6.69 4.61 -25.45
N ILE A 240 -7.04 5.44 -24.47
CA ILE A 240 -6.87 5.15 -23.04
C ILE A 240 -7.66 3.90 -22.64
N MET A 241 -8.90 3.73 -23.11
CA MET A 241 -9.68 2.53 -22.83
C MET A 241 -8.91 1.26 -23.21
N ASN A 242 -8.34 1.22 -24.41
CA ASN A 242 -7.53 0.10 -24.88
C ASN A 242 -6.21 -0.05 -24.11
N PHE A 243 -5.55 1.07 -23.80
CA PHE A 243 -4.32 1.09 -23.03
C PHE A 243 -4.50 0.51 -21.62
N LEU A 244 -5.55 0.94 -20.91
CA LEU A 244 -5.89 0.44 -19.58
C LEU A 244 -6.38 -1.02 -19.63
N ARG A 245 -7.11 -1.42 -20.68
CA ARG A 245 -7.41 -2.83 -20.96
C ARG A 245 -6.13 -3.66 -21.03
N ASN A 246 -5.10 -3.17 -21.71
CA ASN A 246 -3.82 -3.86 -21.79
C ASN A 246 -3.08 -3.91 -20.45
N ILE A 247 -3.17 -2.85 -19.62
CA ILE A 247 -2.70 -2.88 -18.24
C ILE A 247 -3.42 -3.98 -17.43
N CYS A 248 -4.75 -4.04 -17.49
CA CYS A 248 -5.53 -5.05 -16.77
C CYS A 248 -5.07 -6.49 -17.05
N ARG A 249 -4.69 -6.81 -18.30
CA ARG A 249 -4.23 -8.15 -18.69
C ARG A 249 -2.99 -8.62 -17.92
N ILE A 250 -2.11 -7.69 -17.53
CA ILE A 250 -0.80 -7.97 -16.91
C ILE A 250 -0.75 -7.66 -15.42
N LEU A 251 -1.73 -6.93 -14.86
CA LEU A 251 -1.86 -6.72 -13.41
C LEU A 251 -1.77 -8.03 -12.59
N PRO A 252 -2.41 -9.16 -12.99
CA PRO A 252 -2.29 -10.40 -12.23
C PRO A 252 -0.85 -10.93 -12.15
N ILE A 253 -0.09 -10.79 -13.23
CA ILE A 253 1.29 -11.27 -13.31
C ILE A 253 2.16 -10.42 -12.40
N ILE A 254 2.00 -9.09 -12.44
CA ILE A 254 2.73 -8.15 -11.56
C ILE A 254 2.41 -8.46 -10.09
N VAL A 255 1.14 -8.61 -9.73
CA VAL A 255 0.73 -8.87 -8.34
C VAL A 255 1.26 -10.22 -7.83
N ASN A 256 1.35 -11.24 -8.68
CA ASN A 256 1.92 -12.53 -8.31
C ASN A 256 3.45 -12.47 -8.08
N LEU A 257 4.15 -11.46 -8.60
CA LEU A 257 5.58 -11.22 -8.34
C LEU A 257 5.81 -10.41 -7.05
N CYS A 258 4.76 -9.80 -6.51
CA CYS A 258 4.83 -9.04 -5.26
C CYS A 258 4.77 -9.97 -4.05
N PRO A 259 5.43 -9.61 -2.93
CA PRO A 259 5.30 -10.33 -1.67
C PRO A 259 3.87 -10.30 -1.16
N THR A 260 3.43 -11.39 -0.51
CA THR A 260 2.14 -11.42 0.21
C THR A 260 2.13 -10.38 1.32
N ARG A 261 1.00 -9.69 1.51
CA ARG A 261 0.81 -8.69 2.55
C ARG A 261 -0.41 -9.01 3.39
N ASP A 262 -0.25 -9.01 4.71
CA ASP A 262 -1.36 -9.24 5.66
C ASP A 262 -2.30 -8.04 5.77
N SER A 263 -1.81 -6.83 5.45
CA SER A 263 -2.60 -5.59 5.45
C SER A 263 -2.47 -4.83 4.13
N PRO A 264 -3.53 -4.14 3.68
CA PRO A 264 -3.49 -3.33 2.47
C PRO A 264 -2.42 -2.24 2.49
N GLU A 265 -1.84 -1.98 1.32
CA GLU A 265 -0.85 -0.92 1.15
C GLU A 265 -1.42 0.46 1.49
N PHE A 266 -2.70 0.71 1.26
CA PHE A 266 -3.36 1.94 1.70
C PHE A 266 -4.67 1.58 2.37
N GLN A 267 -4.86 1.95 3.64
CA GLN A 267 -6.06 1.61 4.39
C GLN A 267 -6.33 2.62 5.49
N THR A 268 -7.60 2.88 5.77
CA THR A 268 -8.02 3.54 7.01
C THR A 268 -8.65 2.51 7.95
N MET A 269 -8.12 2.39 9.16
CA MET A 269 -8.63 1.52 10.22
C MET A 269 -9.18 2.37 11.37
N ILE A 270 -10.23 1.88 12.04
CA ILE A 270 -10.80 2.54 13.22
C ILE A 270 -10.69 1.54 14.38
N ARG A 271 -9.97 1.92 15.43
CA ARG A 271 -9.84 1.13 16.67
C ARG A 271 -11.11 1.26 17.54
N PRO A 272 -11.40 0.30 18.43
CA PRO A 272 -12.54 0.37 19.35
C PRO A 272 -12.57 1.64 20.20
N ASN A 273 -11.40 2.17 20.58
CA ASN A 273 -11.26 3.41 21.33
C ASN A 273 -11.46 4.69 20.50
N GLY A 274 -11.88 4.58 19.23
CA GLY A 274 -12.11 5.70 18.32
C GLY A 274 -10.86 6.24 17.62
N THR A 275 -9.67 5.68 17.87
CA THR A 275 -8.44 6.08 17.16
C THR A 275 -8.53 5.67 15.69
N ILE A 276 -8.29 6.63 14.79
CA ILE A 276 -8.29 6.39 13.34
C ILE A 276 -6.84 6.26 12.87
N ILE A 277 -6.50 5.15 12.21
CA ILE A 277 -5.18 4.86 11.68
C ILE A 277 -5.25 4.87 10.15
N GLU A 278 -4.57 5.82 9.52
CA GLU A 278 -4.43 5.90 8.08
C GLU A 278 -3.04 5.35 7.67
N LEU A 279 -3.03 4.17 7.06
CA LEU A 279 -1.85 3.56 6.46
C LEU A 279 -1.57 4.22 5.11
N GLY A 280 -0.39 4.83 5.01
CA GLY A 280 0.10 5.47 3.80
C GLY A 280 1.61 5.26 3.63
N TYR A 281 2.28 6.22 2.99
CA TYR A 281 3.74 6.29 2.95
C TYR A 281 4.35 6.42 4.35
N ALA A 282 3.61 7.04 5.27
CA ALA A 282 3.80 7.04 6.72
C ALA A 282 2.50 6.56 7.40
N ILE A 283 2.56 6.28 8.70
CA ILE A 283 1.37 5.92 9.49
C ILE A 283 0.84 7.19 10.15
N LYS A 284 -0.39 7.59 9.82
CA LYS A 284 -1.05 8.71 10.52
C LYS A 284 -2.05 8.16 11.52
N LYS A 285 -1.94 8.58 12.77
CA LYS A 285 -2.92 8.27 13.81
C LYS A 285 -3.65 9.54 14.22
N LYS A 286 -4.98 9.50 14.24
CA LYS A 286 -5.85 10.56 14.75
C LYS A 286 -6.50 10.09 16.04
N PHE A 287 -6.38 10.89 17.08
CA PHE A 287 -6.91 10.61 18.41
C PHE A 287 -8.05 11.55 18.73
N ALA A 288 -9.03 11.07 19.50
CA ALA A 288 -10.09 11.91 20.06
C ALA A 288 -9.58 12.79 21.20
N ASP A 289 -8.59 12.30 21.95
CA ASP A 289 -7.98 12.99 23.09
C ASP A 289 -6.68 13.71 22.68
N GLU A 290 -6.62 15.01 22.96
CA GLU A 290 -5.45 15.85 22.71
C GLU A 290 -4.31 15.58 23.71
N GLU A 291 -4.63 15.12 24.94
CA GLU A 291 -3.63 14.80 25.96
C GLU A 291 -2.77 13.62 25.51
N GLN A 292 -3.39 12.59 24.91
CA GLN A 292 -2.68 11.48 24.27
C GLN A 292 -1.65 11.94 23.23
N VAL A 293 -2.00 12.92 22.38
CA VAL A 293 -1.08 13.46 21.37
C VAL A 293 0.07 14.22 22.04
N THR A 294 -0.22 14.96 23.10
CA THR A 294 0.79 15.71 23.88
C THR A 294 1.77 14.77 24.57
N HIS A 295 1.26 13.71 25.20
CA HIS A 295 2.07 12.65 25.82
C HIS A 295 2.97 11.95 24.80
N LEU A 296 2.42 11.56 23.64
CA LEU A 296 3.23 10.92 22.59
C LEU A 296 4.31 11.84 22.03
N LYS A 297 4.05 13.15 21.90
CA LYS A 297 5.08 14.13 21.53
C LYS A 297 6.24 14.15 22.55
N GLU A 298 5.95 14.03 23.84
CA GLU A 298 6.98 13.97 24.87
C GLU A 298 7.82 12.68 24.75
N ILE A 299 7.16 11.53 24.59
CA ILE A 299 7.82 10.23 24.39
C ILE A 299 8.72 10.28 23.15
N TYR A 300 8.18 10.59 21.97
CA TYR A 300 8.98 10.67 20.75
C TYR A 300 10.04 11.77 20.79
N GLY A 301 9.81 12.86 21.53
CA GLY A 301 10.79 13.91 21.79
C GLY A 301 12.02 13.37 22.50
N MET A 302 11.84 12.53 23.52
CA MET A 302 12.95 11.86 24.20
C MET A 302 13.62 10.79 23.35
N LEU A 303 12.86 9.98 22.60
CA LEU A 303 13.44 9.00 21.68
C LEU A 303 14.33 9.70 20.64
N ARG A 304 13.90 10.85 20.14
CA ARG A 304 14.70 11.65 19.21
C ARG A 304 15.93 12.27 19.87
N ALA A 305 15.78 12.83 21.08
CA ALA A 305 16.88 13.50 21.78
C ALA A 305 18.01 12.55 22.18
N ASN A 306 17.71 11.27 22.36
CA ASN A 306 18.69 10.24 22.71
C ASN A 306 19.18 9.40 21.51
N ASP A 307 18.74 9.73 20.28
CA ASP A 307 19.08 9.04 19.03
C ASP A 307 18.75 7.54 19.04
N ILE A 308 17.51 7.22 19.39
CA ILE A 308 17.12 5.82 19.60
C ILE A 308 16.99 5.07 18.28
N ARG A 309 17.69 3.93 18.22
CA ARG A 309 17.65 2.99 17.10
C ARG A 309 16.54 1.97 17.29
N PHE A 310 16.06 1.45 16.17
CA PHE A 310 15.02 0.40 16.11
C PHE A 310 13.68 0.81 16.73
N SER A 311 13.35 2.10 16.73
CA SER A 311 11.99 2.61 16.95
C SER A 311 11.48 3.34 15.70
N ASP A 312 10.16 3.48 15.58
CA ASP A 312 9.59 4.52 14.73
C ASP A 312 9.86 5.93 15.31
N LYS A 313 9.51 6.93 14.50
CA LYS A 313 9.84 8.34 14.69
C LYS A 313 8.64 9.18 14.35
N LEU A 314 8.44 10.23 15.15
CA LEU A 314 7.46 11.27 14.89
C LEU A 314 8.00 12.23 13.82
N GLU A 315 7.40 12.20 12.63
CA GLU A 315 7.73 13.11 11.52
C GLU A 315 7.06 14.47 11.70
N HIS A 316 5.76 14.45 11.98
CA HIS A 316 4.95 15.64 12.18
C HIS A 316 3.72 15.32 13.03
N SER A 317 3.18 16.35 13.65
CA SER A 317 1.98 16.25 14.48
C SER A 317 1.13 17.50 14.37
N SER A 318 -0.15 17.35 14.70
CA SER A 318 -1.09 18.44 14.91
C SER A 318 -1.65 18.36 16.34
N THR A 319 -2.76 19.03 16.61
CA THR A 319 -3.47 18.95 17.88
C THR A 319 -4.02 17.54 18.14
N HIS A 320 -4.62 16.91 17.12
CA HIS A 320 -5.34 15.63 17.25
C HIS A 320 -4.69 14.49 16.45
N SER A 321 -3.48 14.68 15.90
CA SER A 321 -2.85 13.62 15.10
C SER A 321 -1.34 13.61 15.18
N ILE A 322 -0.78 12.44 14.96
CA ILE A 322 0.66 12.20 14.78
C ILE A 322 0.90 11.43 13.49
N ASN A 323 2.08 11.58 12.93
CA ASN A 323 2.50 10.85 11.74
C ASN A 323 3.86 10.22 12.01
N LEU A 324 3.93 8.92 11.78
CA LEU A 324 4.99 8.04 12.22
C LEU A 324 5.68 7.39 11.03
N SER A 325 7.00 7.27 11.10
CA SER A 325 7.84 6.58 10.12
C SER A 325 8.94 5.80 10.84
N PRO A 326 9.51 4.73 10.25
CA PRO A 326 9.20 4.19 8.95
C PRO A 326 7.98 3.27 8.97
N ARG A 327 7.52 2.90 7.78
CA ARG A 327 6.59 1.79 7.59
C ARG A 327 7.37 0.52 7.25
N GLY A 328 6.88 -0.62 7.67
CA GLY A 328 7.51 -1.91 7.42
C GLY A 328 6.49 -3.03 7.30
N GLU A 329 6.97 -4.25 7.14
CA GLU A 329 6.17 -5.45 7.10
C GLU A 329 5.87 -5.92 8.51
N GLN A 330 4.60 -5.96 8.88
CA GLN A 330 4.17 -6.58 10.12
C GLN A 330 4.09 -8.09 9.89
N ARG A 331 5.12 -8.82 10.31
CA ARG A 331 5.19 -10.28 10.19
C ARG A 331 5.98 -10.87 11.36
N GLU A 332 5.68 -12.11 11.66
CA GLU A 332 6.52 -12.93 12.53
C GLU A 332 7.81 -13.40 11.81
N PRO A 333 8.87 -13.72 12.56
CA PRO A 333 10.08 -14.30 12.02
C PRO A 333 9.81 -15.68 11.39
N ASN A 334 10.44 -15.95 10.25
CA ASN A 334 10.26 -17.23 9.55
C ASN A 334 11.15 -18.35 10.08
N ASP A 335 12.28 -17.97 10.68
CA ASP A 335 13.29 -18.90 11.14
C ASP A 335 13.98 -18.39 12.41
N LEU A 336 14.87 -19.23 12.95
CA LEU A 336 15.61 -18.95 14.17
C LEU A 336 16.52 -17.71 14.04
N LYS A 337 17.04 -17.46 12.83
CA LYS A 337 17.92 -16.32 12.57
C LYS A 337 17.14 -15.02 12.66
N GLU A 338 16.01 -14.92 11.94
CA GLU A 338 15.13 -13.75 11.98
C GLU A 338 14.59 -13.50 13.39
N LEU A 339 14.28 -14.56 14.15
CA LEU A 339 13.87 -14.44 15.55
C LEU A 339 14.96 -13.77 16.40
N LEU A 340 16.21 -14.26 16.34
CA LEU A 340 17.31 -13.64 17.08
C LEU A 340 17.62 -12.21 16.62
N GLN A 341 17.54 -11.94 15.31
CA GLN A 341 17.70 -10.59 14.78
C GLN A 341 16.65 -9.63 15.36
N ALA A 342 15.38 -10.06 15.40
CA ALA A 342 14.30 -9.30 16.01
C ALA A 342 14.58 -9.03 17.50
N LEU A 343 14.92 -10.07 18.28
CA LEU A 343 15.23 -9.94 19.70
C LEU A 343 16.38 -8.94 19.94
N ILE A 344 17.46 -9.01 19.16
CA ILE A 344 18.61 -8.11 19.28
C ILE A 344 18.22 -6.66 18.95
N CYS A 345 17.45 -6.42 17.88
CA CYS A 345 16.97 -5.08 17.54
C CYS A 345 16.10 -4.50 18.66
N ILE A 346 15.11 -5.25 19.16
CA ILE A 346 14.19 -4.79 20.21
C ILE A 346 14.92 -4.56 21.53
N LEU A 347 15.77 -5.49 21.96
CA LEU A 347 16.58 -5.32 23.18
C LEU A 347 17.55 -4.14 23.06
N THR A 348 18.07 -3.86 21.87
CA THR A 348 18.90 -2.67 21.62
C THR A 348 18.07 -1.38 21.75
N CYS A 349 16.85 -1.33 21.19
CA CYS A 349 15.91 -0.21 21.37
C CYS A 349 15.63 0.04 22.86
N LEU A 350 15.24 -1.01 23.59
CA LEU A 350 14.91 -0.92 25.01
C LEU A 350 16.11 -0.46 25.86
N LYS A 351 17.31 -0.99 25.57
CA LYS A 351 18.55 -0.64 26.30
C LYS A 351 18.95 0.80 26.03
N GLN A 352 19.21 1.13 24.77
CA GLN A 352 19.75 2.43 24.38
C GLN A 352 18.74 3.55 24.63
N GLY A 353 17.44 3.24 24.51
CA GLY A 353 16.44 4.28 24.30
C GLY A 353 15.25 4.35 25.17
N MET A 354 15.12 3.45 26.12
CA MET A 354 13.96 3.47 26.99
C MET A 354 14.40 3.30 28.43
N HIS A 355 15.05 2.19 28.76
CA HIS A 355 15.28 1.81 30.15
C HIS A 355 16.47 2.54 30.79
N GLU A 356 17.43 3.01 30.00
CA GLU A 356 18.63 3.69 30.49
C GLU A 356 18.51 5.22 30.49
N ILE A 357 17.44 5.79 29.90
CA ILE A 357 17.18 7.24 29.90
C ILE A 357 17.03 7.75 31.35
N LYS A 358 17.71 8.86 31.66
CA LYS A 358 17.65 9.55 32.95
C LYS A 358 17.09 10.97 32.78
N PRO A 359 16.36 11.49 33.78
CA PRO A 359 16.01 10.85 35.06
C PRO A 359 14.83 9.89 34.99
N LYS A 360 14.02 9.93 33.92
CA LYS A 360 12.81 9.13 33.78
C LYS A 360 12.97 8.10 32.66
N PRO A 361 13.20 6.82 32.98
CA PRO A 361 13.18 5.76 31.98
C PRO A 361 11.80 5.68 31.33
N ILE A 362 11.76 5.27 30.06
CA ILE A 362 10.53 4.99 29.32
C ILE A 362 10.29 3.48 29.36
N MET A 363 9.03 3.08 29.37
CA MET A 363 8.60 1.71 29.11
C MET A 363 7.54 1.68 28.01
N HIS A 364 7.61 0.71 27.11
CA HIS A 364 6.72 0.56 25.96
C HIS A 364 5.36 0.00 26.38
N ARG A 365 5.37 -0.94 27.34
CA ARG A 365 4.22 -1.69 27.89
C ARG A 365 3.53 -2.65 26.93
N ASP A 366 3.68 -2.49 25.62
CA ASP A 366 3.03 -3.37 24.63
C ASP A 366 4.04 -4.02 23.66
N VAL A 367 5.11 -4.64 24.19
CA VAL A 367 6.10 -5.36 23.35
C VAL A 367 5.53 -6.71 22.91
N ARG A 368 5.12 -6.80 21.64
CA ARG A 368 4.52 -8.00 21.03
C ARG A 368 4.67 -7.99 19.51
N TRP A 369 4.52 -9.14 18.85
CA TRP A 369 4.66 -9.26 17.39
C TRP A 369 3.83 -8.26 16.58
N PRO A 370 2.57 -7.95 16.94
CA PRO A 370 1.83 -6.90 16.25
C PRO A 370 2.47 -5.51 16.22
N ASN A 371 3.36 -5.23 17.17
CA ASN A 371 4.05 -3.95 17.34
C ASN A 371 5.51 -4.02 16.89
N ILE A 372 5.88 -5.03 16.12
CA ILE A 372 7.22 -5.20 15.54
C ILE A 372 7.08 -5.29 14.02
N ILE A 373 7.81 -4.42 13.32
CA ILE A 373 7.86 -4.43 11.86
C ILE A 373 9.26 -4.79 11.39
N ARG A 374 9.34 -5.52 10.28
CA ARG A 374 10.57 -5.67 9.50
C ARG A 374 10.70 -4.47 8.57
N HIS A 375 11.84 -3.80 8.64
CA HIS A 375 12.15 -2.67 7.78
C HIS A 375 12.87 -3.15 6.51
N TYR A 376 12.40 -2.73 5.33
CA TYR A 376 12.93 -3.14 4.03
C TYR A 376 14.18 -2.34 3.62
N ASP A 377 15.20 -2.32 4.46
CA ASP A 377 16.52 -1.81 4.08
C ASP A 377 17.53 -2.94 3.85
N GLY A 378 18.73 -2.58 3.38
CA GLY A 378 19.83 -3.54 3.19
C GLY A 378 20.31 -4.23 4.47
N TYR A 379 19.83 -3.81 5.65
CA TYR A 379 20.25 -4.30 6.95
C TYR A 379 19.27 -5.31 7.55
N GLN A 380 18.06 -5.48 6.98
CA GLN A 380 17.03 -6.42 7.45
C GLN A 380 16.73 -6.25 8.95
N ARG A 381 16.59 -5.01 9.40
CA ARG A 381 16.36 -4.69 10.81
C ARG A 381 14.88 -4.81 11.20
N PHE A 382 14.66 -5.09 12.47
CA PHE A 382 13.33 -5.03 13.09
C PHE A 382 13.19 -3.74 13.88
N ILE A 383 11.97 -3.19 13.92
CA ILE A 383 11.66 -1.91 14.54
C ILE A 383 10.46 -2.09 15.46
N LEU A 384 10.59 -1.62 16.70
CA LEU A 384 9.48 -1.50 17.65
C LEU A 384 8.63 -0.27 17.28
N ILE A 385 7.33 -0.46 17.18
CA ILE A 385 6.36 0.59 16.84
C ILE A 385 5.21 0.60 17.85
N ASP A 386 4.29 1.54 17.69
CA ASP A 386 3.06 1.62 18.48
C ASP A 386 3.27 1.98 19.96
N PHE A 387 3.97 3.09 20.19
CA PHE A 387 4.20 3.69 21.50
C PHE A 387 2.94 4.30 22.15
N ASP A 388 1.73 4.00 21.66
CA ASP A 388 0.46 4.58 22.17
C ASP A 388 0.28 4.31 23.67
N ASN A 389 0.76 3.14 24.13
CA ASN A 389 0.75 2.76 25.53
C ASN A 389 2.06 3.09 26.25
N ALA A 390 3.06 3.71 25.63
CA ALA A 390 4.32 3.99 26.30
C ALA A 390 4.15 5.02 27.43
N THR A 391 4.92 4.88 28.51
CA THR A 391 4.91 5.83 29.64
C THR A 391 6.24 5.86 30.35
N PHE A 392 6.36 6.72 31.35
CA PHE A 392 7.53 6.82 32.22
C PHE A 392 7.50 5.75 33.31
N SER A 393 8.68 5.21 33.64
CA SER A 393 8.85 4.22 34.68
C SER A 393 9.29 4.87 36.01
N PRO A 394 8.75 4.46 37.17
CA PRO A 394 7.64 3.51 37.35
C PRO A 394 6.27 4.16 37.06
N ALA A 395 5.26 3.31 36.87
CA ALA A 395 3.87 3.75 36.72
C ALA A 395 2.95 2.92 37.63
N ASP A 396 1.85 3.54 38.09
CA ASP A 396 1.00 3.02 39.16
C ASP A 396 -0.41 2.65 38.68
N GLU A 397 -0.73 2.92 37.42
CA GLU A 397 -2.00 2.61 36.79
C GLU A 397 -2.13 1.13 36.39
N PRO A 398 -3.28 0.48 36.64
CA PRO A 398 -3.62 -0.80 36.03
C PRO A 398 -4.04 -0.62 34.56
N LEU A 399 -3.71 -1.60 33.73
CA LEU A 399 -4.13 -1.66 32.33
C LEU A 399 -5.17 -2.78 32.16
N GLU A 400 -6.42 -2.50 32.55
CA GLU A 400 -7.50 -3.50 32.61
C GLU A 400 -7.88 -4.11 31.24
N GLU A 401 -7.57 -3.41 30.15
CA GLU A 401 -7.81 -3.89 28.78
C GLU A 401 -6.76 -4.92 28.30
N PHE A 402 -5.71 -5.15 29.08
CA PHE A 402 -4.61 -6.03 28.71
C PHE A 402 -4.87 -7.46 29.17
N SER A 403 -4.35 -8.45 28.44
CA SER A 403 -4.50 -9.87 28.78
C SER A 403 -3.27 -10.44 29.50
N GLU A 404 -3.50 -11.36 30.45
CA GLU A 404 -2.43 -12.14 31.12
C GLU A 404 -1.61 -13.02 30.15
N SER A 405 -2.20 -13.38 29.00
CA SER A 405 -1.53 -14.15 27.95
C SER A 405 -0.58 -13.33 27.08
N GLY A 406 -0.79 -12.02 27.01
CA GLY A 406 -0.05 -11.11 26.14
C GLY A 406 0.89 -10.17 26.88
N HIS A 407 0.74 -10.00 28.20
CA HIS A 407 1.40 -8.95 28.96
C HIS A 407 1.86 -9.42 30.34
N ALA A 408 2.80 -8.68 30.92
CA ALA A 408 3.36 -8.99 32.23
C ALA A 408 2.27 -8.93 33.32
N PRO A 409 2.17 -9.91 34.23
CA PRO A 409 1.08 -10.01 35.20
C PRO A 409 0.91 -8.76 36.08
N GLU A 410 2.02 -8.10 36.45
CA GLU A 410 1.99 -6.92 37.31
C GLU A 410 1.32 -5.69 36.68
N MET A 411 1.15 -5.67 35.35
CA MET A 411 0.48 -4.57 34.64
C MET A 411 -1.03 -4.51 34.90
N LEU A 412 -1.63 -5.63 35.31
CA LEU A 412 -3.07 -5.74 35.54
C LEU A 412 -3.46 -5.38 36.98
N ILE A 413 -2.49 -5.29 37.89
CA ILE A 413 -2.74 -5.07 39.31
C ILE A 413 -2.57 -3.59 39.63
N LYS A 414 -1.34 -3.15 39.92
CA LYS A 414 -0.85 -1.76 40.10
C LYS A 414 0.67 -1.85 40.23
N LYS A 415 1.36 -0.73 39.99
CA LYS A 415 2.82 -0.57 40.18
C LYS A 415 3.64 -1.51 39.31
N HIS A 416 4.07 -1.00 38.18
CA HIS A 416 4.96 -1.71 37.29
C HIS A 416 6.09 -0.79 36.82
N ASN A 417 7.15 -1.40 36.32
CA ASN A 417 8.31 -0.69 35.80
C ASN A 417 8.73 -1.28 34.46
N TYR A 418 9.81 -0.76 33.88
CA TYR A 418 10.34 -1.19 32.58
C TYR A 418 10.66 -2.69 32.45
N LYS A 419 10.62 -3.48 33.54
CA LYS A 419 10.71 -4.95 33.48
C LYS A 419 9.52 -5.60 32.78
N VAL A 420 8.41 -4.89 32.59
CA VAL A 420 7.29 -5.38 31.78
C VAL A 420 7.69 -5.60 30.33
N ASP A 421 8.54 -4.73 29.77
CA ASP A 421 9.04 -4.87 28.40
C ASP A 421 9.97 -6.07 28.26
N ILE A 422 10.75 -6.38 29.32
CA ILE A 422 11.60 -7.59 29.36
C ILE A 422 10.75 -8.86 29.31
N TRP A 423 9.63 -8.88 30.03
CA TRP A 423 8.67 -9.99 29.95
C TRP A 423 8.09 -10.09 28.52
N GLY A 424 7.72 -8.95 27.92
CA GLY A 424 7.23 -8.91 26.54
C GLY A 424 8.21 -9.51 25.54
N VAL A 425 9.51 -9.20 25.66
CA VAL A 425 10.57 -9.83 24.84
C VAL A 425 10.63 -11.35 25.04
N GLY A 426 10.49 -11.83 26.28
CA GLY A 426 10.40 -13.28 26.55
C GLY A 426 9.20 -13.93 25.88
N ASN A 427 8.05 -13.24 25.89
CA ASN A 427 6.82 -13.70 25.25
C ASN A 427 6.91 -13.74 23.73
N LEU A 428 7.73 -12.90 23.08
CA LEU A 428 7.98 -12.98 21.62
C LEU A 428 8.50 -14.36 21.22
N ILE A 429 9.39 -14.95 22.02
CA ILE A 429 9.91 -16.31 21.79
C ILE A 429 8.81 -17.35 21.96
N GLY A 430 7.98 -17.21 23.00
CA GLY A 430 6.91 -18.16 23.31
C GLY A 430 5.71 -18.10 22.37
N SER A 431 5.52 -16.99 21.67
CA SER A 431 4.37 -16.73 20.79
C SER A 431 4.68 -16.75 19.30
N CYS A 432 5.95 -16.94 18.89
CA CYS A 432 6.31 -17.02 17.48
C CYS A 432 6.02 -18.41 16.88
N ASN A 433 5.78 -18.45 15.57
CA ASN A 433 5.54 -19.68 14.81
C ASN A 433 6.83 -20.41 14.35
N VAL A 434 8.01 -20.02 14.84
CA VAL A 434 9.28 -20.65 14.46
C VAL A 434 9.35 -22.07 15.04
N THR A 435 9.58 -23.06 14.18
CA THR A 435 9.74 -24.47 14.60
C THR A 435 11.19 -24.78 14.96
N GLY A 436 11.40 -25.76 15.85
CA GLY A 436 12.74 -26.23 16.20
C GLY A 436 13.56 -25.28 17.09
N ILE A 437 12.88 -24.47 17.93
CA ILE A 437 13.53 -23.55 18.86
C ILE A 437 14.48 -24.31 19.81
N PRO A 438 15.78 -23.95 19.89
CA PRO A 438 16.73 -24.63 20.78
C PRO A 438 16.32 -24.52 22.26
N PRO A 439 16.59 -25.56 23.09
CA PRO A 439 16.29 -25.54 24.53
C PRO A 439 16.88 -24.34 25.27
N GLU A 440 18.05 -23.87 24.83
CA GLU A 440 18.69 -22.68 25.39
C GLU A 440 17.84 -21.41 25.19
N LEU A 441 17.23 -21.22 24.01
CA LEU A 441 16.36 -20.07 23.74
C LEU A 441 15.06 -20.15 24.56
N LEU A 442 14.52 -21.36 24.78
CA LEU A 442 13.36 -21.58 25.65
C LEU A 442 13.68 -21.28 27.12
N SER A 443 14.87 -21.68 27.58
CA SER A 443 15.36 -21.32 28.91
C SER A 443 15.53 -19.81 29.04
N PHE A 444 16.05 -19.15 28.01
CA PHE A 444 16.18 -17.69 27.98
C PHE A 444 14.81 -17.01 28.06
N SER A 445 13.82 -17.44 27.28
CA SER A 445 12.43 -16.97 27.37
C SER A 445 11.86 -17.12 28.79
N THR A 446 12.07 -18.28 29.42
CA THR A 446 11.62 -18.54 30.79
C THR A 446 12.26 -17.58 31.81
N ASP A 447 13.54 -17.25 31.65
CA ASP A 447 14.23 -16.29 32.50
C ASP A 447 13.67 -14.85 32.36
N LEU A 448 13.30 -14.46 31.13
CA LEU A 448 12.69 -13.16 30.83
C LEU A 448 11.25 -13.07 31.36
N CYS A 449 10.49 -14.18 31.33
CA CYS A 449 9.09 -14.24 31.71
C CYS A 449 8.83 -14.57 33.19
N LYS A 450 9.85 -14.50 34.07
CA LYS A 450 9.68 -14.78 35.51
C LYS A 450 8.58 -13.92 36.13
N HIS A 451 7.71 -14.53 36.93
CA HIS A 451 6.58 -13.85 37.57
C HIS A 451 7.01 -12.67 38.45
N ASN A 452 8.10 -12.82 39.21
CA ASN A 452 8.66 -11.71 39.99
C ASN A 452 9.56 -10.82 39.09
N PRO A 453 9.22 -9.53 38.87
CA PRO A 453 9.98 -8.64 37.97
C PRO A 453 11.44 -8.46 38.39
N ASN A 454 11.74 -8.55 39.69
CA ASN A 454 13.11 -8.41 40.21
C ASN A 454 14.01 -9.60 39.83
N ASN A 455 13.42 -10.75 39.48
CA ASN A 455 14.17 -11.93 39.07
C ASN A 455 14.43 -11.97 37.56
N ARG A 456 13.85 -11.04 36.78
CA ARG A 456 14.12 -10.90 35.35
C ARG A 456 15.46 -10.18 35.15
N PRO A 457 16.28 -10.53 34.14
CA PRO A 457 17.54 -9.83 33.86
C PRO A 457 17.32 -8.37 33.47
N THR A 458 18.37 -7.56 33.51
CA THR A 458 18.34 -6.21 32.91
C THR A 458 18.35 -6.34 31.39
N THR A 459 17.94 -5.28 30.68
CA THR A 459 17.99 -5.27 29.21
C THR A 459 19.40 -5.49 28.69
N SER A 460 20.41 -4.91 29.37
CA SER A 460 21.81 -5.12 29.03
C SER A 460 22.20 -6.61 29.08
N VAL A 461 21.89 -7.30 30.17
CA VAL A 461 22.19 -8.74 30.30
C VAL A 461 21.43 -9.58 29.27
N ALA A 462 20.16 -9.23 29.01
CA ALA A 462 19.37 -9.93 28.00
C ALA A 462 19.92 -9.72 26.58
N LEU A 463 20.33 -8.49 26.25
CA LEU A 463 20.91 -8.16 24.94
C LEU A 463 22.23 -8.91 24.71
N ASP A 464 23.11 -8.91 25.70
CA ASP A 464 24.41 -9.57 25.59
C ASP A 464 24.21 -11.08 25.35
N ARG A 465 23.31 -11.72 26.11
CA ARG A 465 22.97 -13.14 25.92
C ARG A 465 22.38 -13.42 24.53
N ALA A 466 21.51 -12.55 24.01
CA ALA A 466 20.95 -12.70 22.67
C ALA A 466 22.02 -12.58 21.57
N LYS A 467 22.97 -11.65 21.73
CA LYS A 467 24.11 -11.50 20.81
C LYS A 467 25.05 -12.69 20.85
N ASP A 468 25.31 -13.24 22.03
CA ASP A 468 26.17 -14.41 22.18
C ASP A 468 25.56 -15.64 21.50
N MET A 469 24.26 -15.90 21.69
CA MET A 469 23.54 -16.95 20.95
C MET A 469 23.61 -16.74 19.42
N PHE A 470 23.48 -15.50 18.94
CA PHE A 470 23.60 -15.21 17.51
C PHE A 470 25.00 -15.51 16.97
N ARG A 471 26.06 -15.09 17.67
CA ARG A 471 27.45 -15.37 17.28
C ARG A 471 27.77 -16.87 17.30
N GLU A 472 27.23 -17.59 18.27
CA GLU A 472 27.43 -19.04 18.39
C GLU A 472 26.74 -19.80 17.27
N TRP A 473 25.47 -19.47 16.98
CA TRP A 473 24.67 -20.23 16.01
C TRP A 473 24.89 -19.79 14.56
N PHE A 474 25.36 -18.55 14.34
CA PHE A 474 25.63 -17.97 13.02
C PHE A 474 27.03 -17.33 12.93
N PRO A 475 28.12 -18.08 13.17
CA PRO A 475 29.47 -17.52 13.33
C PRO A 475 30.08 -16.92 12.06
N ASN A 476 29.57 -17.28 10.88
CA ASN A 476 30.02 -16.76 9.59
C ASN A 476 29.15 -15.60 9.07
N ASP A 477 28.17 -15.16 9.86
CA ASP A 477 27.23 -14.13 9.45
C ASP A 477 27.66 -12.75 9.95
N ASP A 478 27.88 -11.83 9.01
CA ASP A 478 28.34 -10.47 9.32
C ASP A 478 27.21 -9.53 9.78
N TRP A 479 25.96 -10.00 9.84
CA TRP A 479 24.79 -9.16 10.12
C TRP A 479 24.93 -8.37 11.42
N LEU A 480 25.43 -9.01 12.49
CA LEU A 480 25.56 -8.36 13.79
C LEU A 480 26.60 -7.22 13.75
N GLU A 481 27.70 -7.39 13.03
CA GLU A 481 28.71 -6.34 12.87
C GLU A 481 28.17 -5.18 12.04
N ARG A 482 27.46 -5.49 10.95
CA ARG A 482 26.84 -4.47 10.09
C ARG A 482 25.78 -3.67 10.82
N ILE A 483 24.96 -4.30 11.68
CA ILE A 483 23.88 -3.61 12.38
C ILE A 483 24.39 -2.78 13.57
N GLU A 484 25.51 -3.18 14.17
CA GLU A 484 26.14 -2.39 15.22
C GLU A 484 26.81 -1.12 14.69
N THR A 485 27.34 -1.18 13.46
CA THR A 485 28.04 -0.07 12.78
C THR A 485 27.13 0.83 11.93
N ALA A 486 25.88 0.42 11.67
CA ALA A 486 24.84 1.20 11.02
C ALA A 486 24.10 2.13 12.00
#